data_AF-A0A3E0EMD6-F1
#
_entry.id   AF-A0A3E0EMD6-F1
#
_cell.length_a   1.000
_cell.length_b   1.000
_cell.length_c   1.000
_cell.angle_alpha   90.00
_cell.angle_beta   90.00
_cell.angle_gamma   90.00
#
_symmetry.space_group_name_H-M   'P 1'
#
loop_
_entity.id
_entity.type
_entity.pdbx_description
1 polymer ?
#
loop_
_entity_poly.entity_id
_entity_poly.type
_entity_poly.pdbx_seq_one_letter_code
_entity_poly.pdbx_strand_id
1 'polypeptide(L)'
;MESKDGTYHIVDLKKGFLGRKLVKGKIERERFIDYVAELVAQLINYERYFEESENRDYAKSNYGIEVNNEIKLIGVIGGFYEYDEIAVSKILRQYSTKITIISYFDLATLIKRIPRGSASG
;
A
#
# COMPACT_ATOMS: atom_id res chain seq x y z
N MET A 1 2.66 5.17 -7.79
CA MET A 1 3.50 6.24 -7.22
C MET A 1 4.89 6.09 -7.81
N GLU A 2 5.35 7.10 -8.53
CA GLU A 2 6.67 7.08 -9.17
C GLU A 2 7.80 7.14 -8.14
N SER A 3 8.85 6.36 -8.38
CA SER A 3 10.10 6.30 -7.64
C SER A 3 11.16 7.18 -8.33
N LYS A 4 12.29 7.44 -7.63
CA LYS A 4 13.38 8.27 -8.17
C LYS A 4 14.03 7.72 -9.43
N ASP A 5 13.92 6.41 -9.64
CA ASP A 5 14.42 5.69 -10.81
C ASP A 5 13.41 5.67 -11.97
N GLY A 6 12.27 6.36 -11.85
CA GLY A 6 11.22 6.41 -12.86
C GLY A 6 10.29 5.19 -12.88
N THR A 7 10.49 4.22 -11.97
CA THR A 7 9.59 3.06 -11.83
C THR A 7 8.43 3.36 -10.89
N TYR A 8 7.36 2.58 -10.96
CA TYR A 8 6.13 2.83 -10.21
C TYR A 8 5.89 1.77 -9.13
N HIS A 9 5.52 2.24 -7.95
CA HIS A 9 4.94 1.43 -6.87
C HIS A 9 3.40 1.45 -6.94
N ILE A 10 2.76 0.41 -6.41
CA ILE A 10 1.29 0.32 -6.32
C ILE A 10 0.83 0.94 -5.00
N VAL A 11 -0.17 1.80 -5.09
CA VAL A 11 -0.85 2.40 -3.94
C VAL A 11 -2.35 2.19 -4.11
N ASP A 12 -3.02 1.61 -3.11
CA ASP A 12 -4.47 1.46 -3.07
C ASP A 12 -5.04 2.15 -1.83
N LEU A 13 -6.09 2.93 -2.03
CA LEU A 13 -6.72 3.78 -1.02
C LEU A 13 -8.10 3.24 -0.70
N LYS A 14 -8.26 2.76 0.53
CA LYS A 14 -9.58 2.40 1.07
C LYS A 14 -10.25 3.64 1.65
N LYS A 15 -11.58 3.72 1.56
CA LYS A 15 -12.34 4.79 2.24
C LYS A 15 -11.97 4.84 3.73
N GLY A 16 -12.10 6.01 4.33
CA GLY A 16 -11.83 6.19 5.76
C GLY A 16 -12.57 5.15 6.59
N PHE A 17 -11.82 4.25 7.21
CA PHE A 17 -12.35 3.30 8.17
C PHE A 17 -12.53 4.05 9.50
N LEU A 18 -13.71 3.93 10.12
CA LEU A 18 -14.02 4.53 11.42
C LEU A 18 -14.00 3.48 12.55
N GLY A 19 -13.56 2.26 12.23
CA GLY A 19 -13.54 1.14 13.16
C GLY A 19 -12.21 1.08 13.91
N ARG A 20 -12.27 0.79 15.21
CA ARG A 20 -11.13 1.00 16.12
C ARG A 20 -9.92 0.08 15.93
N LYS A 21 -10.00 -1.00 15.14
CA LYS A 21 -8.93 -2.01 15.03
C LYS A 21 -8.84 -2.59 13.62
N LEU A 22 -7.62 -2.63 13.08
CA LEU A 22 -7.30 -3.33 11.82
C LEU A 22 -7.13 -4.84 12.01
N VAL A 23 -6.81 -5.26 13.23
CA VAL A 23 -6.54 -6.66 13.61
C VAL A 23 -7.55 -7.14 14.63
N LYS A 24 -8.09 -8.35 14.43
CA LYS A 24 -9.02 -9.05 15.33
C LYS A 24 -8.49 -10.44 15.70
N GLY A 25 -8.88 -10.95 16.86
CA GLY A 25 -8.54 -12.30 17.32
C GLY A 25 -7.91 -12.33 18.71
N LYS A 26 -7.69 -13.55 19.22
CA LYS A 26 -6.87 -13.80 20.41
C LYS A 26 -5.41 -13.96 19.99
N ILE A 27 -4.46 -13.79 20.92
CA ILE A 27 -3.03 -14.07 20.72
C ILE A 27 -2.85 -15.40 19.97
N GLU A 28 -1.96 -15.43 18.97
CA GLU A 28 -1.72 -16.55 18.03
C GLU A 28 -2.83 -16.86 17.02
N ARG A 29 -4.02 -16.28 17.17
CA ARG A 29 -5.14 -16.39 16.21
C ARG A 29 -5.54 -15.01 15.67
N GLU A 30 -4.58 -14.10 15.65
CA GLU A 30 -4.74 -12.74 15.14
C GLU A 30 -4.86 -12.78 13.61
N ARG A 31 -5.84 -12.04 13.10
CA ARG A 31 -6.05 -11.87 11.66
C ARG A 31 -6.53 -10.47 11.36
N PHE A 32 -6.36 -10.05 10.11
CA PHE A 32 -6.98 -8.82 9.65
C PHE A 32 -8.51 -8.89 9.78
N ILE A 33 -9.11 -7.74 10.06
CA ILE A 33 -10.54 -7.57 9.77
C ILE A 33 -10.76 -7.73 8.27
N ASP A 34 -11.99 -8.08 7.88
CA ASP A 34 -12.28 -8.46 6.49
C ASP A 34 -11.98 -7.29 5.55
N TYR A 35 -12.26 -6.06 6.01
CA TYR A 35 -11.94 -4.82 5.29
C TYR A 35 -10.45 -4.66 4.94
N VAL A 36 -9.55 -5.05 5.83
CA VAL A 36 -8.10 -4.98 5.60
C VAL A 36 -7.62 -6.18 4.80
N ALA A 37 -8.21 -7.36 5.03
CA ALA A 37 -7.91 -8.57 4.25
C ALA A 37 -8.25 -8.37 2.76
N GLU A 38 -9.37 -7.71 2.45
CA GLU A 38 -9.75 -7.33 1.09
C GLU A 38 -8.72 -6.41 0.43
N LEU A 39 -8.22 -5.39 1.15
CA LEU A 39 -7.17 -4.50 0.65
C LEU A 39 -5.89 -5.28 0.35
N VAL A 40 -5.45 -6.16 1.26
CA VAL A 40 -4.28 -7.01 1.06
C VAL A 40 -4.46 -7.91 -0.17
N ALA A 41 -5.63 -8.51 -0.35
CA ALA A 41 -5.93 -9.34 -1.52
C ALA A 41 -5.88 -8.53 -2.83
N GLN A 42 -6.39 -7.29 -2.83
CA GLN A 42 -6.30 -6.41 -4.00
C GLN A 42 -4.85 -6.07 -4.35
N LEU A 43 -4.02 -5.74 -3.36
CA LEU A 43 -2.60 -5.46 -3.58
C LEU A 43 -1.85 -6.65 -4.18
N ILE A 44 -2.13 -7.87 -3.70
CA ILE A 44 -1.55 -9.11 -4.26
C ILE A 44 -2.02 -9.32 -5.70
N ASN A 45 -3.29 -9.04 -6.00
CA ASN A 45 -3.80 -9.16 -7.36
C ASN A 45 -3.16 -8.15 -8.32
N TYR A 46 -2.89 -6.92 -7.86
CA TYR A 46 -2.14 -5.96 -8.66
C TYR A 46 -0.71 -6.42 -8.92
N GLU A 47 -0.02 -6.96 -7.91
CA GLU A 47 1.31 -7.55 -8.11
C GLU A 47 1.27 -8.64 -9.17
N ARG A 48 0.37 -9.62 -9.04
CA ARG A 48 0.18 -10.71 -10.01
C ARG A 48 -0.10 -10.21 -11.42
N TYR A 49 -0.94 -9.18 -11.56
CA TYR A 49 -1.20 -8.58 -12.87
C TYR A 49 0.11 -8.15 -13.54
N PHE A 50 1.04 -7.55 -12.78
CA PHE A 50 2.33 -7.09 -13.29
C PHE A 50 3.43 -8.16 -13.30
N GLU A 51 3.19 -9.39 -12.86
CA GLU A 51 4.12 -10.53 -13.04
C GLU A 51 4.17 -10.98 -14.51
N GLU A 52 3.07 -10.80 -15.24
CA GLU A 52 2.99 -11.09 -16.68
C GLU A 52 3.66 -9.99 -17.50
N SER A 53 4.59 -10.35 -18.40
CA SER A 53 5.31 -9.38 -19.23
C SER A 53 4.40 -8.58 -20.15
N GLU A 54 3.38 -9.23 -20.70
CA GLU A 54 2.39 -8.61 -21.61
C GLU A 54 1.66 -7.45 -20.93
N ASN A 55 1.32 -7.61 -19.66
CA ASN A 55 0.65 -6.58 -18.86
C ASN A 55 1.58 -5.40 -18.54
N ARG A 56 2.87 -5.67 -18.30
CA ARG A 56 3.88 -4.62 -18.12
C ARG A 56 4.11 -3.84 -19.40
N ASP A 57 4.24 -4.53 -20.53
CA ASP A 57 4.44 -3.92 -21.84
C ASP A 57 3.23 -3.06 -22.20
N TYR A 58 2.02 -3.58 -21.98
CA TYR A 58 0.79 -2.82 -22.15
C TYR A 58 0.76 -1.54 -21.30
N ALA A 59 1.11 -1.64 -20.00
CA ALA A 59 1.12 -0.48 -19.12
C ALA A 59 2.16 0.58 -19.53
N LYS A 60 3.34 0.14 -19.99
CA LYS A 60 4.39 1.02 -20.49
C LYS A 60 3.98 1.71 -21.79
N SER A 61 3.46 0.97 -22.76
CA SER A 61 3.08 1.51 -24.07
C SER A 61 1.87 2.45 -24.00
N ASN A 62 0.88 2.16 -23.16
CA ASN A 62 -0.36 2.95 -23.11
C ASN A 62 -0.32 4.09 -22.09
N TYR A 63 0.46 3.94 -21.02
CA TYR A 63 0.43 4.88 -19.89
C TYR A 63 1.82 5.36 -19.43
N GLY A 64 2.91 4.87 -20.04
CA GLY A 64 4.27 5.19 -19.59
C GLY A 64 4.60 4.62 -18.21
N ILE A 65 3.83 3.64 -17.73
CA ILE A 65 4.01 3.05 -16.40
C ILE A 65 4.99 1.88 -16.50
N GLU A 66 6.14 2.02 -15.87
CA GLU A 66 7.15 0.97 -15.76
C GLU A 66 7.23 0.47 -14.32
N VAL A 67 7.17 -0.85 -14.14
CA VAL A 67 7.26 -1.51 -12.84
C VAL A 67 8.41 -2.50 -12.86
N ASN A 68 9.10 -2.63 -11.72
CA ASN A 68 10.23 -3.54 -11.57
C ASN A 68 9.94 -4.60 -10.49
N ASN A 69 10.90 -5.51 -10.28
CA ASN A 69 10.78 -6.59 -9.29
C ASN A 69 10.83 -6.10 -7.84
N GLU A 70 11.27 -4.85 -7.61
CA GLU A 70 11.32 -4.18 -6.31
C GLU A 70 10.05 -3.36 -6.00
N ILE A 71 8.96 -3.66 -6.72
CA ILE A 71 7.67 -3.02 -6.51
C ILE A 71 7.21 -3.12 -5.06
N LYS A 72 6.85 -1.96 -4.49
CA LYS A 72 6.21 -1.87 -3.18
C LYS A 72 4.70 -1.81 -3.36
N LEU A 73 3.99 -2.45 -2.45
CA LEU A 73 2.54 -2.51 -2.42
C LEU A 73 2.05 -1.76 -1.17
N ILE A 74 1.43 -0.60 -1.36
CA ILE A 74 1.09 0.30 -0.27
C ILE A 74 -0.43 0.40 -0.13
N GLY A 75 -0.96 -0.11 0.98
CA GLY A 75 -2.36 0.05 1.34
C GLY A 75 -2.55 1.24 2.27
N VAL A 76 -3.46 2.15 1.93
CA VAL A 76 -3.80 3.31 2.78
C VAL A 76 -5.18 3.11 3.39
N ILE A 77 -5.26 3.06 4.72
CA ILE A 77 -6.50 2.75 5.44
C ILE A 77 -6.55 3.39 6.83
N GLY A 78 -7.75 3.83 7.22
CA GLY A 78 -8.04 4.26 8.60
C GLY A 78 -7.26 5.50 9.07
N GLY A 79 -7.39 5.78 10.37
CA GLY A 79 -6.69 6.87 11.07
C GLY A 79 -5.65 6.38 12.09
N PHE A 80 -4.92 7.31 12.70
CA PHE A 80 -3.82 7.03 13.65
C PHE A 80 -4.23 6.14 14.84
N TYR A 81 -5.46 6.30 15.35
CA TYR A 81 -5.93 5.59 16.55
C TYR A 81 -6.20 4.09 16.35
N GLU A 82 -6.16 3.62 15.11
CA GLU A 82 -6.62 2.28 14.72
C GLU A 82 -5.46 1.33 14.38
N TYR A 83 -4.22 1.84 14.40
CA TYR A 83 -3.03 1.18 13.86
C TYR A 83 -2.09 0.66 14.98
N ASP A 84 -2.14 -0.65 15.22
CA ASP A 84 -1.10 -1.37 15.98
C ASP A 84 -0.05 -1.89 14.99
N GLU A 85 1.06 -1.17 14.88
CA GLU A 85 2.13 -1.46 13.92
C GLU A 85 2.71 -2.87 14.11
N ILE A 86 2.86 -3.32 15.36
CA ILE A 86 3.45 -4.62 15.66
C ILE A 86 2.51 -5.74 15.20
N ALA A 87 1.22 -5.62 15.55
CA ALA A 87 0.21 -6.60 15.15
C ALA A 87 0.03 -6.65 13.63
N VAL A 88 -0.05 -5.47 12.97
CA VAL A 88 -0.18 -5.36 11.52
C VAL A 88 1.03 -5.98 10.83
N SER A 89 2.25 -5.62 11.24
CA SER A 89 3.49 -6.15 10.66
C SER A 89 3.62 -7.66 10.83
N LYS A 90 3.22 -8.19 12.00
CA LYS A 90 3.22 -9.65 12.25
C LYS A 90 2.31 -10.39 11.28
N ILE A 91 1.11 -9.86 11.02
CA ILE A 91 0.17 -10.50 10.09
C ILE A 91 0.61 -10.31 8.64
N LEU A 92 1.07 -9.11 8.24
CA LEU A 92 1.54 -8.84 6.87
C LEU A 92 2.66 -9.78 6.44
N ARG A 93 3.60 -10.12 7.34
CA ARG A 93 4.68 -11.08 7.06
C ARG A 93 4.19 -12.45 6.62
N GLN A 94 2.94 -12.82 6.92
CA GLN A 94 2.33 -14.07 6.46
C GLN A 94 1.82 -13.99 5.01
N TYR A 95 1.65 -12.78 4.47
CA TYR A 95 1.18 -12.54 3.12
C TYR A 95 2.32 -12.22 2.15
N SER A 96 3.09 -11.17 2.46
CA SER A 96 4.18 -10.69 1.60
C SER A 96 5.06 -9.70 2.35
N THR A 97 6.36 -9.71 2.05
CA THR A 97 7.32 -8.71 2.55
C THR A 97 7.29 -7.39 1.76
N LYS A 98 6.57 -7.35 0.63
CA LYS A 98 6.44 -6.14 -0.21
C LYS A 98 5.27 -5.25 0.18
N ILE A 99 4.35 -5.76 1.01
CA ILE A 99 3.16 -5.03 1.43
C ILE A 99 3.46 -4.18 2.65
N THR A 100 3.04 -2.92 2.58
CA THR A 100 3.01 -1.99 3.72
C THR A 100 1.61 -1.42 3.84
N ILE A 101 1.07 -1.36 5.06
CA ILE A 101 -0.19 -0.66 5.35
C ILE A 101 0.17 0.61 6.12
N ILE A 102 -0.35 1.76 5.68
CA ILE A 102 -0.18 3.04 6.35
C ILE A 102 -1.54 3.70 6.59
N SER A 103 -1.60 4.60 7.57
CA SER A 103 -2.81 5.40 7.80
C SER A 103 -2.87 6.62 6.89
N TYR A 104 -4.05 7.23 6.78
CA TYR A 104 -4.18 8.53 6.13
C TYR A 104 -3.37 9.63 6.82
N PHE A 105 -3.10 9.49 8.13
CA PHE A 105 -2.26 10.44 8.86
C PHE A 105 -0.79 10.32 8.46
N ASP A 106 -0.30 9.10 8.26
CA ASP A 106 1.07 8.84 7.77
C ASP A 106 1.24 9.42 6.36
N LEU A 107 0.26 9.17 5.48
CA LEU A 107 0.25 9.74 4.14
C LEU A 107 0.26 11.27 4.16
N ALA A 108 -0.59 11.90 4.98
CA ALA A 108 -0.63 13.36 5.11
C ALA A 108 0.70 13.93 5.65
N THR A 109 1.35 13.21 6.58
CA THR A 109 2.66 13.60 7.12
C THR A 109 3.76 13.51 6.07
N LEU A 110 3.77 12.44 5.26
CA LEU A 110 4.68 12.28 4.13
C LEU A 110 4.54 13.43 3.13
N ILE A 111 3.30 13.76 2.74
CA ILE A 111 3.02 14.85 1.79
C ILE A 111 3.48 16.21 2.33
N LYS A 112 3.27 16.49 3.62
CA LYS A 112 3.71 17.77 4.23
C LYS A 112 5.22 17.92 4.30
N ARG A 113 5.97 16.83 4.34
CA ARG A 113 7.44 16.83 4.40
C ARG A 113 8.09 16.97 3.04
N ILE A 114 7.35 16.73 1.95
CA ILE A 114 7.83 17.05 0.61
C ILE A 114 7.90 18.57 0.51
N PRO A 115 9.10 19.16 0.32
CA PRO A 115 9.22 20.60 0.10
C PRO A 115 8.28 20.96 -1.04
N ARG A 116 7.33 21.87 -0.82
CA ARG A 116 6.58 22.45 -1.93
C ARG A 116 7.62 23.17 -2.77
N GLY A 117 8.00 22.58 -3.91
CA GLY A 117 8.89 23.22 -4.85
C GLY A 117 8.41 24.66 -5.05
N SER A 118 9.32 25.60 -4.90
CA SER A 118 9.13 26.99 -5.27
C SER A 118 8.43 27.00 -6.63
N ALA A 119 7.22 27.54 -6.67
CA ALA A 119 6.65 27.96 -7.94
C ALA A 119 7.64 28.98 -8.51
N SER A 120 8.44 28.55 -9.48
CA SER A 120 9.26 29.42 -10.29
C SER A 120 8.31 30.34 -11.04
N GLY A 121 8.27 31.60 -10.61
CA GLY A 121 7.82 32.71 -11.43
C GLY A 121 8.84 33.06 -12.52
#